data_AF-A0AA39PQX6-F1
#
_entry.id   AF-A0AA39PQX6-F1
#
_cell.length_a   1.000
_cell.length_b   1.000
_cell.length_c   1.000
_cell.angle_alpha   90.00
_cell.angle_beta   90.00
_cell.angle_gamma   90.00
#
_symmetry.space_group_name_H-M   'P 1'
#
loop_
_entity.id
_entity.type
_entity.pdbx_description
1 polymer ?
#
loop_
_entity_poly.entity_id
_entity_poly.type
_entity_poly.pdbx_seq_one_letter_code
_entity_poly.pdbx_strand_id
1 'polypeptide(L)'
;MHWFYSTTTKTLNDLNCLINKVILAPDFSALDLLSFDANHEAKQLDSDRLPLFATDGLIKDKVMLHLPQTGLLDNIQDIYIKTFGSPTLKELLTFLKCDLMQKIWKLLLDPEFMHTYEHGIVIECADGIFHQVYPQFFTYSADYPENYTEFFLQASNLLAVAFALDAWFSRTGVNSNQQWHDVELVCKWIFTRGYPVSGKRVEGVIGPTSLTPNCNAFSEVLYPLGFNFYQMFVQDLMHKSESGGWKSLFTHLVHICHKIPGAIQKLNKRFCLVPTFGHSTICKFSNDVSGQKKFAARDYEDVLQCSFPCFDGLLPDSQDNKIVIDTVFTWATWHAFAKAQMHMDSSLEVLHGVTTLLGNQLRSFSQNVCPNFCTKELPSETAAQVQQLICTVKTAVTSTGGVFKLIKSFNLKTYKNHALSNYVWCIPKFSTSDSYSTQIGEQEHHHVKLFYSHTNKRGHVKQIAMLEQRKRRLQQILAQWISKLKVKSKMTASPRISPNERDPLPEGQPEDHYQMSLSRSYPLNLHHWLADNDGDLAVEDFIPKLKEHILRLLVNKISTEDEITSEQLSNLHIIDDHIFCHKVL
;
A
#
# COMPACT_ATOMS: atom_id res chain seq x y z
N MET A 1 30.78 17.42 19.06
CA MET A 1 29.45 17.21 19.68
C MET A 1 28.57 18.46 19.74
N HIS A 2 29.10 19.67 20.02
CA HIS A 2 28.28 20.90 20.15
C HIS A 2 27.42 21.24 18.92
N TRP A 3 27.86 20.87 17.72
CA TRP A 3 27.08 21.04 16.48
C TRP A 3 25.76 20.26 16.50
N PHE A 4 25.75 19.03 17.03
CA PHE A 4 24.57 18.19 17.05
C PHE A 4 23.46 18.79 17.92
N TYR A 5 23.85 19.35 19.08
CA TYR A 5 22.92 19.93 20.07
C TYR A 5 22.59 21.43 19.86
N SER A 6 23.12 22.09 18.83
CA SER A 6 22.96 23.55 18.66
C SER A 6 21.53 24.00 18.36
N THR A 7 20.75 23.18 17.64
CA THR A 7 19.41 23.50 17.13
C THR A 7 18.64 22.21 16.85
N THR A 8 17.32 22.24 17.05
CA THR A 8 16.40 21.15 16.70
C THR A 8 16.15 21.04 15.19
N THR A 9 16.34 22.14 14.45
CA THR A 9 16.29 22.19 12.99
C THR A 9 17.64 22.64 12.43
N LYS A 10 18.23 21.81 11.58
CA LYS A 10 19.52 22.10 10.93
C LYS A 10 19.29 22.81 9.59
N THR A 11 20.03 23.88 9.37
CA THR A 11 20.07 24.62 8.12
C THR A 11 21.21 24.12 7.21
N LEU A 12 21.18 24.47 5.93
CA LEU A 12 22.31 24.20 5.02
C LEU A 12 23.60 24.87 5.52
N ASN A 13 23.49 26.04 6.17
CA ASN A 13 24.63 26.70 6.80
C ASN A 13 25.17 25.93 8.01
N ASP A 14 24.30 25.25 8.76
CA ASP A 14 24.76 24.34 9.80
C ASP A 14 25.52 23.17 9.19
N LEU A 15 25.07 22.61 8.06
CA LEU A 15 25.79 21.54 7.36
C LEU A 15 27.17 22.00 6.85
N ASN A 16 27.26 23.22 6.33
CA ASN A 16 28.55 23.84 6.02
C ASN A 16 29.43 24.01 7.27
N CYS A 17 28.85 24.37 8.41
CA CYS A 17 29.59 24.45 9.68
C CYS A 17 30.09 23.07 10.16
N LEU A 18 29.32 22.00 9.94
CA LEU A 18 29.75 20.64 10.26
C LEU A 18 30.99 20.28 9.43
N ILE A 19 30.94 20.51 8.13
CA ILE A 19 32.03 20.17 7.23
C ILE A 19 33.27 21.00 7.58
N ASN A 20 33.12 22.32 7.67
CA ASN A 20 34.25 23.23 7.88
C ASN A 20 34.86 23.17 9.27
N LYS A 21 34.08 22.86 10.32
CA LYS A 21 34.55 22.94 11.72
C LYS A 21 34.72 21.58 12.39
N VAL A 22 34.13 20.51 11.86
CA VAL A 22 34.14 19.19 12.49
C VAL A 22 34.78 18.14 11.60
N ILE A 23 34.42 18.09 10.31
CA ILE A 23 34.91 17.07 9.38
C ILE A 23 36.25 17.47 8.76
N LEU A 24 36.53 18.75 8.53
CA LEU A 24 37.85 19.24 8.09
C LEU A 24 38.85 19.43 9.25
N ALA A 25 38.57 18.85 10.43
CA ALA A 25 39.56 18.73 11.49
C ALA A 25 40.78 17.92 10.99
N PRO A 26 41.99 18.15 11.53
CA PRO A 26 43.24 17.51 11.07
C PRO A 26 43.23 15.97 11.11
N ASP A 27 42.20 15.36 11.70
CA ASP A 27 42.03 13.93 11.93
C ASP A 27 41.30 13.21 10.78
N PHE A 28 40.82 13.92 9.75
CA PHE A 28 40.04 13.37 8.62
C PHE A 28 40.65 13.73 7.24
N SER A 29 40.45 12.86 6.23
CA SER A 29 40.92 13.11 4.85
C SER A 29 40.16 14.28 4.20
N ALA A 30 40.75 15.47 4.24
CA ALA A 30 40.14 16.73 3.83
C ALA A 30 39.95 16.90 2.31
N LEU A 31 40.64 16.10 1.48
CA LEU A 31 40.75 16.35 0.04
C LEU A 31 39.42 16.31 -0.72
N ASP A 32 38.44 15.52 -0.26
CA ASP A 32 37.15 15.34 -0.96
C ASP A 32 36.09 16.41 -0.59
N LEU A 33 36.33 17.20 0.46
CA LEU A 33 35.32 18.11 1.03
C LEU A 33 35.72 19.60 0.98
N LEU A 34 36.93 19.92 0.49
CA LEU A 34 37.48 21.28 0.45
C LEU A 34 36.64 22.29 -0.36
N SER A 35 35.92 21.81 -1.39
CA SER A 35 35.06 22.65 -2.24
C SER A 35 33.56 22.44 -1.97
N PHE A 36 33.20 21.68 -0.93
CA PHE A 36 31.81 21.38 -0.65
C PHE A 36 31.10 22.60 -0.05
N ASP A 37 30.01 23.02 -0.70
CA ASP A 37 29.06 23.99 -0.14
C ASP A 37 27.64 23.45 -0.26
N ALA A 38 26.97 23.29 0.87
CA ALA A 38 25.64 22.72 0.96
C ALA A 38 24.59 23.53 0.18
N ASN A 39 24.77 24.86 0.04
CA ASN A 39 23.84 25.68 -0.75
C ASN A 39 24.07 25.48 -2.25
N HIS A 40 25.32 25.34 -2.68
CA HIS A 40 25.70 25.01 -4.05
C HIS A 40 25.21 23.61 -4.44
N GLU A 41 25.44 22.61 -3.59
CA GLU A 41 24.98 21.24 -3.83
C GLU A 41 23.45 21.13 -3.82
N ALA A 42 22.77 21.83 -2.91
CA ALA A 42 21.30 21.91 -2.94
C ALA A 42 20.78 22.54 -4.24
N LYS A 43 21.43 23.58 -4.75
CA LYS A 43 21.10 24.19 -6.06
C LYS A 43 21.41 23.25 -7.22
N GLN A 44 22.48 22.46 -7.16
CA GLN A 44 22.74 21.43 -8.18
C GLN A 44 21.66 20.36 -8.18
N LEU A 45 21.26 19.89 -6.99
CA LEU A 45 20.16 18.94 -6.80
C LEU A 45 18.79 19.50 -7.23
N ASP A 46 18.64 20.82 -7.37
CA ASP A 46 17.46 21.46 -7.97
C ASP A 46 17.61 21.72 -9.47
N SER A 47 18.83 21.73 -10.00
CA SER A 47 19.11 22.08 -11.40
C SER A 47 18.78 20.93 -12.37
N ASP A 48 18.22 21.21 -13.53
CA ASP A 48 17.86 20.20 -14.55
C ASP A 48 19.06 19.55 -15.27
N ARG A 49 20.29 19.75 -14.78
CA ARG A 49 21.54 19.44 -15.49
C ARG A 49 22.05 18.00 -15.35
N LEU A 50 21.59 17.26 -14.35
CA LEU A 50 21.79 15.80 -14.33
C LEU A 50 20.53 15.19 -14.94
N PRO A 51 20.62 14.58 -16.13
CA PRO A 51 19.45 14.03 -16.76
C PRO A 51 19.04 12.83 -15.91
N LEU A 52 17.85 12.93 -15.30
CA LEU A 52 17.28 11.90 -14.43
C LEU A 52 17.18 10.52 -15.11
N PHE A 53 17.35 10.47 -16.45
CA PHE A 53 17.04 9.36 -17.36
C PHE A 53 17.97 9.29 -18.60
N ALA A 54 19.16 9.94 -18.61
CA ALA A 54 19.96 10.06 -19.86
C ALA A 54 20.55 8.75 -20.39
N THR A 55 20.67 7.72 -19.56
CA THR A 55 21.23 6.44 -19.99
C THR A 55 20.26 5.62 -20.83
N ASP A 56 18.98 6.00 -20.88
CA ASP A 56 17.89 5.11 -21.31
C ASP A 56 17.29 5.53 -22.68
N GLY A 57 18.02 6.30 -23.50
CA GLY A 57 17.62 6.60 -24.89
C GLY A 57 16.33 7.42 -25.10
N LEU A 58 15.73 7.97 -24.05
CA LEU A 58 14.46 8.69 -24.13
C LEU A 58 14.59 10.16 -24.54
N ILE A 59 13.67 10.60 -25.42
CA ILE A 59 13.56 11.97 -25.94
C ILE A 59 12.93 12.88 -24.90
N LYS A 60 13.52 14.07 -24.69
CA LYS A 60 13.03 15.06 -23.73
C LYS A 60 11.97 15.94 -24.39
N ASP A 61 10.70 15.72 -24.05
CA ASP A 61 9.58 16.55 -24.49
C ASP A 61 8.89 17.25 -23.30
N LYS A 62 8.21 18.37 -23.55
CA LYS A 62 7.40 19.08 -22.55
C LYS A 62 5.94 18.68 -22.73
N VAL A 63 5.49 17.71 -21.92
CA VAL A 63 4.07 17.36 -21.86
C VAL A 63 3.36 18.26 -20.86
N MET A 64 2.35 18.99 -21.33
CA MET A 64 1.42 19.73 -20.46
C MET A 64 0.43 18.73 -19.87
N LEU A 65 0.74 18.23 -18.67
CA LEU A 65 -0.19 17.41 -17.91
C LEU A 65 -1.21 18.31 -17.21
N HIS A 66 -2.44 18.33 -17.71
CA HIS A 66 -3.55 18.97 -17.04
C HIS A 66 -3.89 18.17 -15.77
N LEU A 67 -3.40 18.64 -14.62
CA LEU A 67 -3.76 18.01 -13.36
C LEU A 67 -5.26 18.18 -13.12
N PRO A 68 -5.97 17.08 -12.80
CA PRO A 68 -7.39 17.14 -12.57
C PRO A 68 -7.72 18.01 -11.36
N GLN A 69 -8.78 18.80 -11.47
CA GLN A 69 -9.25 19.59 -10.35
C GLN A 69 -9.74 18.65 -9.23
N THR A 70 -9.17 18.75 -8.03
CA THR A 70 -9.43 17.83 -6.90
C THR A 70 -10.79 18.04 -6.21
N GLY A 71 -11.69 18.79 -6.82
CA GLY A 71 -12.99 19.14 -6.27
C GLY A 71 -13.69 20.20 -7.13
N LEU A 72 -14.96 20.49 -6.81
CA LEU A 72 -15.64 21.63 -7.44
C LEU A 72 -14.97 22.95 -7.06
N LEU A 73 -15.08 23.96 -7.92
CA LEU A 73 -14.62 25.32 -7.61
C LEU A 73 -15.26 25.83 -6.32
N ASP A 74 -14.47 26.47 -5.45
CA ASP A 74 -14.98 27.02 -4.17
C ASP A 74 -16.11 28.05 -4.39
N ASN A 75 -16.08 28.77 -5.52
CA ASN A 75 -17.08 29.75 -5.92
C ASN A 75 -18.19 29.19 -6.83
N ILE A 76 -18.35 27.86 -6.94
CA ILE A 76 -19.32 27.26 -7.86
C ILE A 76 -20.76 27.68 -7.55
N GLN A 77 -21.08 27.93 -6.28
CA GLN A 77 -22.37 28.49 -5.86
C GLN A 77 -22.58 29.89 -6.42
N ASP A 78 -21.57 30.76 -6.31
CA ASP A 78 -21.65 32.13 -6.81
C ASP A 78 -21.80 32.17 -8.32
N ILE A 79 -21.05 31.31 -9.03
CA ILE A 79 -21.16 31.14 -10.49
C ILE A 79 -22.59 30.69 -10.84
N TYR A 80 -23.11 29.68 -10.15
CA TYR A 80 -24.42 29.14 -10.45
C TYR A 80 -25.54 30.15 -10.16
N ILE A 81 -25.48 30.87 -9.04
CA ILE A 81 -26.43 31.95 -8.70
C ILE A 81 -26.37 33.06 -9.77
N LYS A 82 -25.16 33.45 -10.20
CA LYS A 82 -24.99 34.45 -11.25
C LYS A 82 -25.60 34.02 -12.58
N THR A 83 -25.53 32.73 -12.91
CA THR A 83 -26.05 32.20 -14.19
C THR A 83 -27.54 31.89 -14.15
N PHE A 84 -28.06 31.33 -13.06
CA PHE A 84 -29.42 30.77 -12.98
C PHE A 84 -30.32 31.45 -11.95
N GLY A 85 -29.84 32.48 -11.25
CA GLY A 85 -30.63 33.29 -10.30
C GLY A 85 -31.08 32.56 -9.03
N SER A 86 -30.62 31.33 -8.81
CA SER A 86 -31.00 30.49 -7.68
C SER A 86 -29.79 29.69 -7.17
N PRO A 87 -29.75 29.32 -5.88
CA PRO A 87 -28.67 28.49 -5.34
C PRO A 87 -28.74 27.06 -5.86
N THR A 88 -27.60 26.35 -5.91
CA THR A 88 -27.59 24.94 -6.31
C THR A 88 -28.22 24.05 -5.24
N LEU A 89 -28.93 23.02 -5.70
CA LEU A 89 -29.38 21.92 -4.84
C LEU A 89 -28.20 20.97 -4.53
N LYS A 90 -28.22 20.36 -3.34
CA LYS A 90 -27.21 19.38 -2.90
C LYS A 90 -27.05 18.22 -3.88
N GLU A 91 -28.15 17.77 -4.47
CA GLU A 91 -28.19 16.68 -5.44
C GLU A 91 -27.43 17.04 -6.72
N LEU A 92 -27.58 18.28 -7.20
CA LEU A 92 -26.85 18.78 -8.35
C LEU A 92 -25.34 18.90 -8.06
N LEU A 93 -24.95 19.38 -6.88
CA LEU A 93 -23.53 19.40 -6.49
C LEU A 93 -22.92 17.99 -6.43
N THR A 94 -23.70 17.02 -5.97
CA THR A 94 -23.26 15.61 -5.94
C THR A 94 -23.07 15.09 -7.35
N PHE A 95 -24.05 15.33 -8.23
CA PHE A 95 -23.96 15.00 -9.66
C PHE A 95 -22.73 15.63 -10.33
N LEU A 96 -22.46 16.92 -10.08
CA LEU A 96 -21.30 17.62 -10.66
C LEU A 96 -19.96 17.07 -10.16
N LYS A 97 -19.88 16.61 -8.90
CA LYS A 97 -18.68 15.94 -8.38
C LYS A 97 -18.42 14.61 -9.10
N CYS A 98 -19.48 13.81 -9.27
CA CYS A 98 -19.38 12.56 -10.03
C CYS A 98 -18.96 12.83 -11.49
N ASP A 99 -19.59 13.83 -12.13
CA ASP A 99 -19.30 14.23 -13.52
C ASP A 99 -17.85 14.70 -13.70
N LEU A 100 -17.34 15.46 -12.73
CA LEU A 100 -15.95 15.91 -12.71
C LEU A 100 -15.00 14.70 -12.70
N MET A 101 -15.23 13.71 -11.85
CA MET A 101 -14.40 12.50 -11.80
C MET A 101 -14.43 11.72 -13.12
N GLN A 102 -15.60 11.61 -13.77
CA GLN A 102 -15.68 10.96 -15.09
C GLN A 102 -14.90 11.73 -16.15
N LYS A 103 -14.99 13.06 -16.15
CA LYS A 103 -14.21 13.91 -17.07
C LYS A 103 -12.72 13.81 -16.83
N ILE A 104 -12.29 13.69 -15.58
CA ILE A 104 -10.89 13.44 -15.22
C ILE A 104 -10.43 12.10 -15.81
N TRP A 105 -11.21 11.03 -15.64
CA TRP A 105 -10.90 9.74 -16.25
C TRP A 105 -10.81 9.82 -17.77
N LYS A 106 -11.69 10.59 -18.43
CA LYS A 106 -11.61 10.80 -19.89
C LYS A 106 -10.34 11.53 -20.34
N LEU A 107 -9.76 12.38 -19.48
CA LEU A 107 -8.47 13.03 -19.78
C LEU A 107 -7.30 12.06 -19.62
N LEU A 108 -7.42 11.07 -18.73
CA LEU A 108 -6.40 10.04 -18.53
C LEU A 108 -6.50 8.91 -19.58
N LEU A 109 -7.72 8.58 -19.99
CA LEU A 109 -8.04 7.59 -21.02
C LEU A 109 -8.04 8.27 -22.40
N ASP A 110 -6.95 8.95 -22.71
CA ASP A 110 -6.80 9.69 -23.98
C ASP A 110 -6.65 8.73 -25.18
N PRO A 111 -6.78 9.25 -26.42
CA PRO A 111 -6.67 8.41 -27.61
C PRO A 111 -5.32 7.68 -27.76
N GLU A 112 -4.22 8.24 -27.24
CA GLU A 112 -2.88 7.63 -27.31
C GLU A 112 -2.77 6.44 -26.36
N PHE A 113 -3.26 6.61 -25.13
CA PHE A 113 -3.39 5.54 -24.15
C PHE A 113 -4.29 4.44 -24.67
N MET A 114 -5.45 4.78 -25.23
CA MET A 114 -6.38 3.77 -25.77
C MET A 114 -5.83 3.03 -27.00
N HIS A 115 -5.10 3.71 -27.87
CA HIS A 115 -4.36 3.05 -28.95
C HIS A 115 -3.32 2.07 -28.39
N THR A 116 -2.59 2.47 -27.35
CA THR A 116 -1.62 1.61 -26.66
C THR A 116 -2.30 0.45 -25.94
N TYR A 117 -3.49 0.65 -25.38
CA TYR A 117 -4.29 -0.38 -24.73
C TYR A 117 -4.70 -1.49 -25.71
N GLU A 118 -5.10 -1.11 -26.93
CA GLU A 118 -5.55 -2.04 -27.97
C GLU A 118 -4.39 -2.70 -28.72
N HIS A 119 -3.34 -1.94 -29.03
CA HIS A 119 -2.27 -2.38 -29.93
C HIS A 119 -0.94 -2.66 -29.22
N GLY A 120 -0.81 -2.30 -27.95
CA GLY A 120 0.43 -2.41 -27.19
C GLY A 120 1.47 -1.35 -27.55
N ILE A 121 2.49 -1.22 -26.71
CA ILE A 121 3.68 -0.39 -26.92
C ILE A 121 4.92 -1.27 -26.83
N VAL A 122 5.87 -1.07 -27.75
CA VAL A 122 7.14 -1.77 -27.71
C VAL A 122 8.07 -1.05 -26.74
N ILE A 123 8.49 -1.74 -25.68
CA ILE A 123 9.45 -1.23 -24.69
C ILE A 123 10.63 -2.18 -24.55
N GLU A 124 11.83 -1.63 -24.34
CA GLU A 124 13.00 -2.40 -23.93
C GLU A 124 12.87 -2.74 -22.44
N CYS A 125 12.79 -4.03 -22.11
CA CYS A 125 12.72 -4.49 -20.73
C CYS A 125 14.11 -4.51 -20.07
N ALA A 126 14.15 -4.68 -18.74
CA ALA A 126 15.40 -4.64 -17.97
C ALA A 126 16.42 -5.74 -18.34
N ASP A 127 15.97 -6.77 -19.05
CA ASP A 127 16.78 -7.84 -19.63
C ASP A 127 17.40 -7.48 -21.00
N GLY A 128 17.13 -6.28 -21.54
CA GLY A 128 17.57 -5.83 -22.85
C GLY A 128 16.73 -6.35 -24.01
N ILE A 129 15.61 -7.03 -23.73
CA ILE A 129 14.71 -7.59 -24.74
C ILE A 129 13.53 -6.64 -24.97
N PHE A 130 13.26 -6.35 -26.24
CA PHE A 130 12.09 -5.57 -26.63
C PHE A 130 10.82 -6.42 -26.55
N HIS A 131 9.88 -6.00 -25.71
CA HIS A 131 8.57 -6.64 -25.56
C HIS A 131 7.45 -5.70 -26.01
N GLN A 132 6.43 -6.27 -26.64
CA GLN A 132 5.17 -5.58 -26.88
C GLN A 132 4.31 -5.67 -25.61
N VAL A 133 4.19 -4.55 -24.91
CA VAL A 133 3.52 -4.44 -23.61
C VAL A 133 2.15 -3.80 -23.78
N TYR A 134 1.14 -4.44 -23.20
CA TYR A 134 -0.23 -3.97 -23.22
C TYR A 134 -0.59 -3.43 -21.83
N PRO A 135 -0.85 -2.12 -21.67
CA PRO A 135 -1.43 -1.63 -20.44
C PRO A 135 -2.86 -2.19 -20.34
N GLN A 136 -3.15 -2.87 -19.23
CA GLN A 136 -4.44 -3.50 -19.00
C GLN A 136 -4.94 -3.14 -17.60
N PHE A 137 -6.24 -2.92 -17.47
CA PHE A 137 -6.86 -2.68 -16.18
C PHE A 137 -7.33 -3.99 -15.56
N PHE A 138 -6.60 -4.45 -14.54
CA PHE A 138 -6.95 -5.68 -13.83
C PHE A 138 -7.91 -5.43 -12.66
N THR A 139 -7.64 -4.38 -11.87
CA THR A 139 -8.39 -4.08 -10.65
C THR A 139 -8.54 -2.58 -10.44
N TYR A 140 -9.64 -2.19 -9.82
CA TYR A 140 -9.92 -0.83 -9.33
C TYR A 140 -10.40 -0.90 -7.89
N SER A 141 -9.62 -0.32 -6.98
CA SER A 141 -9.81 -0.37 -5.54
C SER A 141 -9.88 1.04 -4.97
N ALA A 142 -10.99 1.41 -4.35
CA ALA A 142 -11.19 2.72 -3.73
C ALA A 142 -12.16 2.65 -2.53
N ASP A 143 -12.18 3.73 -1.71
CA ASP A 143 -13.08 3.80 -0.56
C ASP A 143 -14.54 3.87 -1.03
N TYR A 144 -15.49 3.45 -0.18
CA TYR A 144 -16.90 3.33 -0.56
C TYR A 144 -17.55 4.64 -1.01
N PRO A 145 -17.27 5.80 -0.38
CA PRO A 145 -17.76 7.08 -0.88
C PRO A 145 -17.21 7.40 -2.28
N GLU A 146 -15.98 6.98 -2.57
CA GLU A 146 -15.34 7.16 -3.88
C GLU A 146 -15.95 6.19 -4.90
N ASN A 147 -16.12 4.90 -4.56
CA ASN A 147 -16.85 3.94 -5.39
C ASN A 147 -18.27 4.43 -5.75
N TYR A 148 -18.98 5.09 -4.82
CA TYR A 148 -20.30 5.68 -5.07
C TYR A 148 -20.23 6.88 -6.03
N THR A 149 -19.23 7.75 -5.84
CA THR A 149 -19.03 8.97 -6.64
C THR A 149 -18.52 8.65 -8.04
N GLU A 150 -17.74 7.58 -8.18
CA GLU A 150 -17.08 7.17 -9.42
C GLU A 150 -17.89 6.13 -10.22
N PHE A 151 -18.75 5.32 -9.60
CA PHE A 151 -19.30 4.12 -10.27
C PHE A 151 -20.77 3.79 -9.99
N PHE A 152 -21.60 4.77 -9.60
CA PHE A 152 -23.05 4.71 -9.85
C PHE A 152 -23.86 3.65 -9.10
N LEU A 153 -23.79 3.63 -7.77
CA LEU A 153 -24.69 2.80 -6.97
C LEU A 153 -25.70 3.67 -6.24
N GLN A 154 -26.88 3.91 -6.83
CA GLN A 154 -27.93 4.66 -6.14
C GLN A 154 -28.36 3.88 -4.87
N ALA A 155 -28.15 4.51 -3.71
CA ALA A 155 -28.27 3.89 -2.38
C ALA A 155 -29.72 3.65 -1.91
N SER A 156 -30.67 3.42 -2.83
CA SER A 156 -32.07 3.20 -2.44
C SER A 156 -32.25 1.84 -1.74
N ASN A 157 -31.36 0.87 -1.97
CA ASN A 157 -31.38 -0.39 -1.23
C ASN A 157 -29.98 -1.03 -1.09
N LEU A 158 -29.34 -0.87 0.07
CA LEU A 158 -27.99 -1.40 0.39
C LEU A 158 -27.88 -2.93 0.24
N LEU A 159 -28.99 -3.66 0.44
CA LEU A 159 -29.06 -5.10 0.16
C LEU A 159 -28.96 -5.36 -1.35
N ALA A 160 -29.68 -4.57 -2.16
CA ALA A 160 -29.70 -4.72 -3.60
C ALA A 160 -28.35 -4.42 -4.23
N VAL A 161 -27.50 -3.56 -3.65
CA VAL A 161 -26.14 -3.28 -4.13
C VAL A 161 -25.19 -4.46 -3.89
N ALA A 162 -25.27 -5.11 -2.72
CA ALA A 162 -24.48 -6.31 -2.43
C ALA A 162 -24.91 -7.50 -3.30
N PHE A 163 -26.24 -7.69 -3.46
CA PHE A 163 -26.81 -8.66 -4.39
C PHE A 163 -26.59 -8.28 -5.85
N ALA A 164 -26.51 -7.00 -6.20
CA ALA A 164 -26.23 -6.54 -7.55
C ALA A 164 -24.77 -6.74 -7.90
N LEU A 165 -23.82 -6.52 -6.98
CA LEU A 165 -22.42 -6.88 -7.23
C LEU A 165 -22.28 -8.41 -7.39
N ASP A 166 -22.85 -9.20 -6.49
CA ASP A 166 -22.88 -10.66 -6.60
C ASP A 166 -23.55 -11.14 -7.91
N ALA A 167 -24.67 -10.51 -8.30
CA ALA A 167 -25.37 -10.76 -9.56
C ALA A 167 -24.62 -10.18 -10.79
N TRP A 168 -23.84 -9.11 -10.68
CA TRP A 168 -23.07 -8.49 -11.76
C TRP A 168 -21.78 -9.27 -12.02
N PHE A 169 -21.16 -9.84 -10.98
CA PHE A 169 -20.05 -10.77 -11.12
C PHE A 169 -20.52 -12.13 -11.65
N SER A 170 -21.72 -12.59 -11.26
CA SER A 170 -22.29 -13.87 -11.72
C SER A 170 -22.98 -13.80 -13.08
N ARG A 171 -23.46 -12.62 -13.51
CA ARG A 171 -24.08 -12.41 -14.83
C ARG A 171 -23.03 -11.98 -15.84
N THR A 172 -22.40 -12.95 -16.49
CA THR A 172 -21.55 -12.79 -17.67
C THR A 172 -22.31 -12.31 -18.93
N GLY A 173 -23.43 -11.59 -18.82
CA GLY A 173 -24.12 -11.08 -20.02
C GLY A 173 -25.55 -10.58 -19.86
N VAL A 174 -25.82 -9.59 -18.98
CA VAL A 174 -27.16 -8.96 -18.94
C VAL A 174 -27.12 -7.52 -19.44
N ASN A 175 -27.63 -7.33 -20.67
CA ASN A 175 -28.18 -6.10 -21.27
C ASN A 175 -27.39 -4.78 -21.08
N SER A 176 -26.10 -4.79 -21.39
CA SER A 176 -25.25 -3.58 -21.46
C SER A 176 -25.81 -2.48 -22.35
N ASN A 177 -26.44 -2.82 -23.49
CA ASN A 177 -26.97 -1.83 -24.42
C ASN A 177 -28.14 -1.02 -23.85
N GLN A 178 -29.11 -1.67 -23.19
CA GLN A 178 -30.28 -0.97 -22.66
C GLN A 178 -29.90 -0.02 -21.53
N GLN A 179 -29.03 -0.46 -20.62
CA GLN A 179 -28.53 0.36 -19.52
C GLN A 179 -27.73 1.56 -20.03
N TRP A 180 -26.91 1.36 -21.06
CA TRP A 180 -26.18 2.45 -21.72
C TRP A 180 -27.13 3.45 -22.37
N HIS A 181 -28.14 2.97 -23.11
CA HIS A 181 -29.15 3.84 -23.72
C HIS A 181 -29.96 4.62 -22.68
N ASP A 182 -30.31 4.01 -21.56
CA ASP A 182 -31.06 4.65 -20.47
C ASP A 182 -30.23 5.78 -19.84
N VAL A 183 -28.94 5.54 -19.58
CA VAL A 183 -28.01 6.56 -19.08
C VAL A 183 -27.83 7.69 -20.10
N GLU A 184 -27.57 7.36 -21.36
CA GLU A 184 -27.39 8.36 -22.43
C GLU A 184 -28.64 9.24 -22.61
N LEU A 185 -29.83 8.63 -22.57
CA LEU A 185 -31.12 9.32 -22.65
C LEU A 185 -31.29 10.31 -21.49
N VAL A 186 -30.98 9.87 -20.28
CA VAL A 186 -31.10 10.69 -19.06
C VAL A 186 -30.07 11.82 -19.06
N CYS A 187 -28.84 11.57 -19.51
CA CYS A 187 -27.84 12.63 -19.72
C CYS A 187 -28.37 13.70 -20.69
N LYS A 188 -28.96 13.29 -21.82
CA LYS A 188 -29.59 14.23 -22.78
C LYS A 188 -30.74 15.01 -22.15
N TRP A 189 -31.53 14.38 -21.28
CA TRP A 189 -32.59 15.08 -20.56
C TRP A 189 -32.05 16.16 -19.61
N ILE A 190 -30.99 15.85 -18.86
CA ILE A 190 -30.40 16.79 -17.90
C ILE A 190 -29.70 17.93 -18.64
N PHE A 191 -28.77 17.62 -19.55
CA PHE A 191 -27.92 18.63 -20.17
C PHE A 191 -28.60 19.40 -21.31
N THR A 192 -29.43 18.74 -22.12
CA THR A 192 -30.05 19.38 -23.29
C THR A 192 -31.45 19.92 -23.00
N ARG A 193 -32.22 19.23 -22.15
CA ARG A 193 -33.62 19.58 -21.88
C ARG A 193 -33.85 20.19 -20.49
N GLY A 194 -32.82 20.30 -19.65
CA GLY A 194 -32.89 20.95 -18.34
C GLY A 194 -33.75 20.21 -17.32
N TYR A 195 -33.93 18.89 -17.45
CA TYR A 195 -34.65 18.12 -16.42
C TYR A 195 -33.85 18.09 -15.11
N PRO A 196 -34.52 18.20 -13.95
CA PRO A 196 -33.85 18.09 -12.66
C PRO A 196 -33.28 16.68 -12.46
N VAL A 197 -32.07 16.59 -11.92
CA VAL A 197 -31.34 15.32 -11.66
C VAL A 197 -32.16 14.37 -10.78
N SER A 198 -32.83 14.90 -9.76
CA SER A 198 -33.74 14.18 -8.85
C SER A 198 -35.21 14.20 -9.31
N GLY A 199 -35.46 14.51 -10.57
CA GLY A 199 -36.81 14.52 -11.11
C GLY A 199 -37.40 13.10 -11.19
N LYS A 200 -38.69 12.95 -10.87
CA LYS A 200 -39.43 11.67 -11.00
C LYS A 200 -39.23 10.99 -12.36
N ARG A 201 -39.07 11.77 -13.42
CA ARG A 201 -38.84 11.26 -14.78
C ARG A 201 -37.46 10.61 -14.93
N VAL A 202 -36.43 11.21 -14.32
CA VAL A 202 -35.08 10.64 -14.28
C VAL A 202 -35.08 9.39 -13.39
N GLU A 203 -35.61 9.50 -12.17
CA GLU A 203 -35.70 8.37 -11.22
C GLU A 203 -36.51 7.19 -11.77
N GLY A 204 -37.56 7.45 -12.56
CA GLY A 204 -38.37 6.40 -13.17
C GLY A 204 -37.62 5.54 -14.19
N VAL A 205 -36.53 6.05 -14.76
CA VAL A 205 -35.68 5.32 -15.74
C VAL A 205 -34.51 4.63 -15.04
N ILE A 206 -33.76 5.36 -14.21
CA ILE A 206 -32.51 4.84 -13.61
C ILE A 206 -32.69 4.17 -12.24
N GLY A 207 -33.75 4.53 -11.51
CA GLY A 207 -34.00 4.03 -10.17
C GLY A 207 -34.21 2.51 -10.08
N PRO A 208 -34.97 1.87 -11.00
CA PRO A 208 -35.17 0.42 -10.98
C PRO A 208 -33.88 -0.39 -11.13
N THR A 209 -32.90 0.14 -11.86
CA THR A 209 -31.59 -0.49 -12.11
C THR A 209 -30.50 0.03 -11.17
N SER A 210 -30.84 0.94 -10.26
CA SER A 210 -29.90 1.64 -9.35
C SER A 210 -28.78 2.37 -10.07
N LEU A 211 -29.00 2.74 -11.34
CA LEU A 211 -28.05 3.49 -12.15
C LEU A 211 -28.04 4.96 -11.75
N THR A 212 -27.02 5.65 -12.23
CA THR A 212 -26.84 7.08 -11.99
C THR A 212 -26.80 7.83 -13.32
N PRO A 213 -27.16 9.12 -13.32
CA PRO A 213 -27.34 9.87 -14.55
C PRO A 213 -26.03 10.42 -15.17
N ASN A 214 -24.84 10.05 -14.70
CA ASN A 214 -23.59 10.46 -15.36
C ASN A 214 -23.08 9.38 -16.34
N CYS A 215 -22.39 9.79 -17.40
CA CYS A 215 -21.73 8.85 -18.32
C CYS A 215 -20.42 8.35 -17.71
N ASN A 216 -20.21 7.03 -17.64
CA ASN A 216 -18.95 6.47 -17.15
C ASN A 216 -17.86 6.50 -18.23
N ALA A 217 -16.67 6.99 -17.88
CA ALA A 217 -15.54 7.06 -18.82
C ALA A 217 -15.09 5.67 -19.30
N PHE A 218 -14.94 4.70 -18.38
CA PHE A 218 -14.55 3.33 -18.73
C PHE A 218 -15.60 2.64 -19.59
N SER A 219 -16.89 2.84 -19.31
CA SER A 219 -17.95 2.30 -20.17
C SER A 219 -17.91 2.86 -21.59
N GLU A 220 -17.43 4.08 -21.80
CA GLU A 220 -17.36 4.69 -23.13
C GLU A 220 -16.19 4.14 -23.95
N VAL A 221 -15.02 3.96 -23.30
CA VAL A 221 -13.80 3.55 -24.00
C VAL A 221 -13.55 2.04 -24.00
N LEU A 222 -13.97 1.30 -22.97
CA LEU A 222 -13.71 -0.13 -22.84
C LEU A 222 -14.85 -1.02 -23.36
N TYR A 223 -16.08 -0.50 -23.39
CA TYR A 223 -17.23 -1.26 -23.89
C TYR A 223 -17.10 -1.64 -25.38
N PRO A 224 -16.65 -0.74 -26.29
CA PRO A 224 -16.41 -1.10 -27.69
C PRO A 224 -15.36 -2.19 -27.85
N LEU A 225 -14.44 -2.31 -26.90
CA LEU A 225 -13.39 -3.35 -26.86
C LEU A 225 -13.90 -4.68 -26.26
N GLY A 226 -15.19 -4.77 -25.91
CA GLY A 226 -15.80 -5.95 -25.32
C GLY A 226 -15.49 -6.15 -23.83
N PHE A 227 -14.89 -5.17 -23.17
CA PHE A 227 -14.52 -5.28 -21.77
C PHE A 227 -15.58 -4.67 -20.84
N ASN A 228 -16.08 -5.49 -19.91
CA ASN A 228 -17.03 -5.05 -18.90
C ASN A 228 -16.27 -4.46 -17.69
N PHE A 229 -16.26 -3.13 -17.58
CA PHE A 229 -15.54 -2.43 -16.51
C PHE A 229 -16.02 -2.77 -15.10
N TYR A 230 -17.24 -3.29 -14.91
CA TYR A 230 -17.70 -3.79 -13.60
C TYR A 230 -16.83 -4.92 -13.06
N GLN A 231 -16.14 -5.63 -13.95
CA GLN A 231 -15.23 -6.70 -13.57
C GLN A 231 -13.93 -6.19 -12.96
N MET A 232 -13.59 -4.91 -13.06
CA MET A 232 -12.38 -4.39 -12.41
C MET A 232 -12.58 -4.18 -10.90
N PHE A 233 -13.81 -4.09 -10.41
CA PHE A 233 -14.04 -3.64 -9.04
C PHE A 233 -13.68 -4.69 -8.01
N VAL A 234 -12.85 -4.28 -7.05
CA VAL A 234 -12.42 -5.13 -5.94
C VAL A 234 -12.69 -4.44 -4.61
N GLN A 235 -12.88 -5.23 -3.57
CA GLN A 235 -13.12 -4.71 -2.23
C GLN A 235 -11.80 -4.49 -1.52
N ASP A 236 -11.57 -3.25 -1.09
CA ASP A 236 -10.41 -2.93 -0.28
C ASP A 236 -10.58 -3.41 1.18
N LEU A 237 -9.75 -4.36 1.62
CA LEU A 237 -9.82 -4.94 2.96
C LEU A 237 -9.68 -3.89 4.07
N MET A 238 -8.78 -2.92 3.86
CA MET A 238 -8.46 -1.86 4.82
C MET A 238 -9.65 -0.91 5.06
N HIS A 239 -10.30 -0.42 4.01
CA HIS A 239 -11.42 0.52 4.10
C HIS A 239 -12.78 -0.15 4.39
N LYS A 240 -13.01 -1.36 3.84
CA LYS A 240 -14.30 -2.05 3.99
C LYS A 240 -14.37 -2.86 5.27
N SER A 241 -13.33 -3.63 5.60
CA SER A 241 -13.34 -4.50 6.79
C SER A 241 -12.74 -3.81 8.01
N GLU A 242 -11.46 -3.44 7.98
CA GLU A 242 -10.70 -3.00 9.17
C GLU A 242 -11.22 -1.64 9.70
N SER A 243 -11.05 -0.56 8.93
CA SER A 243 -11.54 0.77 9.28
C SER A 243 -13.04 0.96 9.00
N GLY A 244 -13.71 -0.11 8.56
CA GLY A 244 -15.11 -0.16 8.18
C GLY A 244 -15.97 -0.97 9.15
N GLY A 245 -16.24 -2.23 8.78
CA GLY A 245 -17.08 -3.14 9.56
C GLY A 245 -16.56 -3.36 10.98
N TRP A 246 -15.26 -3.65 11.13
CA TRP A 246 -14.65 -3.91 12.43
C TRP A 246 -14.68 -2.66 13.31
N LYS A 247 -14.26 -1.50 12.79
CA LYS A 247 -14.40 -0.20 13.49
C LYS A 247 -15.80 0.01 14.05
N SER A 248 -16.85 -0.28 13.26
CA SER A 248 -18.24 -0.16 13.70
C SER A 248 -18.57 -1.09 14.86
N LEU A 249 -18.13 -2.36 14.79
CA LEU A 249 -18.32 -3.33 15.86
C LEU A 249 -17.55 -2.94 17.12
N PHE A 250 -16.25 -2.63 16.99
CA PHE A 250 -15.39 -2.23 18.11
C PHE A 250 -15.92 -0.98 18.82
N THR A 251 -16.36 0.03 18.07
CA THR A 251 -16.98 1.23 18.65
C THR A 251 -18.22 0.88 19.47
N HIS A 252 -19.05 -0.04 18.97
CA HIS A 252 -20.23 -0.48 19.71
C HIS A 252 -19.87 -1.32 20.95
N LEU A 253 -18.83 -2.16 20.89
CA LEU A 253 -18.29 -2.87 22.06
C LEU A 253 -17.78 -1.89 23.12
N VAL A 254 -17.14 -0.79 22.71
CA VAL A 254 -16.75 0.30 23.62
C VAL A 254 -17.98 0.98 24.25
N HIS A 255 -19.06 1.22 23.47
CA HIS A 255 -20.32 1.73 24.03
C HIS A 255 -20.90 0.80 25.10
N ILE A 256 -20.84 -0.52 24.90
CA ILE A 256 -21.25 -1.53 25.88
C ILE A 256 -20.36 -1.46 27.12
N CYS A 257 -19.04 -1.39 26.94
CA CYS A 257 -18.09 -1.28 28.05
C CYS A 257 -18.34 -0.03 28.91
N HIS A 258 -18.79 1.08 28.32
CA HIS A 258 -19.18 2.27 29.08
C HIS A 258 -20.41 2.07 29.99
N LYS A 259 -21.20 1.00 29.78
CA LYS A 259 -22.32 0.62 30.65
C LYS A 259 -21.91 -0.28 31.80
N ILE A 260 -20.71 -0.85 31.74
CA ILE A 260 -20.21 -1.78 32.74
C ILE A 260 -19.19 -1.04 33.61
N PRO A 261 -19.42 -0.91 34.94
CA PRO A 261 -18.49 -0.23 35.83
C PRO A 261 -17.08 -0.83 35.75
N GLY A 262 -16.07 0.01 35.49
CA GLY A 262 -14.67 -0.40 35.45
C GLY A 262 -14.21 -1.14 34.17
N ALA A 263 -15.12 -1.49 33.26
CA ALA A 263 -14.78 -2.27 32.07
C ALA A 263 -13.84 -1.52 31.11
N ILE A 264 -14.04 -0.20 30.93
CA ILE A 264 -13.16 0.63 30.08
C ILE A 264 -11.72 0.65 30.61
N GLN A 265 -11.55 0.84 31.92
CA GLN A 265 -10.23 0.86 32.55
C GLN A 265 -9.55 -0.51 32.45
N LYS A 266 -10.33 -1.59 32.62
CA LYS A 266 -9.85 -2.97 32.47
C LYS A 266 -9.46 -3.27 31.01
N LEU A 267 -10.27 -2.84 30.04
CA LEU A 267 -10.00 -2.99 28.61
C LEU A 267 -8.70 -2.29 28.21
N ASN A 268 -8.57 -1.00 28.55
CA ASN A 268 -7.36 -0.23 28.25
C ASN A 268 -6.11 -0.83 28.92
N LYS A 269 -6.23 -1.26 30.19
CA LYS A 269 -5.13 -1.94 30.88
C LYS A 269 -4.72 -3.24 30.17
N ARG A 270 -5.69 -4.03 29.68
CA ARG A 270 -5.41 -5.28 28.96
C ARG A 270 -4.70 -5.02 27.63
N PHE A 271 -5.14 -4.04 26.84
CA PHE A 271 -4.43 -3.67 25.62
C PHE A 271 -3.00 -3.17 25.90
N CYS A 272 -2.79 -2.40 26.97
CA CYS A 272 -1.44 -1.95 27.37
C CYS A 272 -0.50 -3.09 27.76
N LEU A 273 -1.05 -4.24 28.18
CA LEU A 273 -0.27 -5.42 28.55
C LEU A 273 0.09 -6.30 27.34
N VAL A 274 -0.50 -6.04 26.18
CA VAL A 274 -0.15 -6.77 24.96
C VAL A 274 1.29 -6.41 24.55
N PRO A 275 2.21 -7.40 24.47
CA PRO A 275 3.57 -7.14 24.03
C PRO A 275 3.60 -6.75 22.56
N THR A 276 4.60 -5.95 22.18
CA THR A 276 4.89 -5.69 20.77
C THR A 276 5.31 -6.99 20.08
N PHE A 277 4.89 -7.19 18.83
CA PHE A 277 5.23 -8.36 18.03
C PHE A 277 5.72 -7.96 16.64
N GLY A 278 6.84 -8.52 16.21
CA GLY A 278 7.52 -8.16 14.96
C GLY A 278 8.08 -6.73 14.96
N HIS A 279 8.76 -6.34 13.88
CA HIS A 279 9.30 -4.98 13.71
C HIS A 279 8.18 -3.93 13.51
N SER A 280 6.99 -4.36 13.07
CA SER A 280 5.85 -3.47 12.80
C SER A 280 4.50 -4.18 12.75
N THR A 281 4.38 -5.41 13.25
CA THR A 281 3.15 -6.23 13.12
C THR A 281 2.13 -5.90 14.21
N ILE A 282 2.55 -5.88 15.48
CA ILE A 282 1.74 -5.38 16.60
C ILE A 282 2.54 -4.28 17.29
N CYS A 283 2.04 -3.05 17.19
CA CYS A 283 2.66 -1.91 17.84
C CYS A 283 2.23 -1.79 19.31
N LYS A 284 2.99 -0.99 20.09
CA LYS A 284 2.63 -0.72 21.48
C LYS A 284 1.33 0.08 21.52
N PHE A 285 0.29 -0.48 22.13
CA PHE A 285 -0.98 0.21 22.32
C PHE A 285 -0.84 1.42 23.24
N SER A 286 -1.62 2.46 22.94
CA SER A 286 -1.71 3.66 23.79
C SER A 286 -2.47 3.36 25.08
N ASN A 287 -2.33 4.25 26.07
CA ASN A 287 -3.03 4.14 27.35
C ASN A 287 -4.58 4.25 27.23
N ASP A 288 -5.10 4.69 26.08
CA ASP A 288 -6.54 4.89 25.86
C ASP A 288 -6.96 4.38 24.47
N VAL A 289 -6.96 3.04 24.31
CA VAL A 289 -7.45 2.37 23.09
C VAL A 289 -8.95 2.60 22.91
N SER A 290 -9.72 2.59 24.01
CA SER A 290 -11.17 2.83 24.00
C SER A 290 -11.55 4.19 23.40
N GLY A 291 -10.71 5.20 23.56
CA GLY A 291 -10.94 6.55 23.05
C GLY A 291 -10.79 6.66 21.53
N GLN A 292 -10.15 5.68 20.87
CA GLN A 292 -9.95 5.62 19.41
C GLN A 292 -9.39 6.92 18.80
N LYS A 293 -8.57 7.64 19.57
CA LYS A 293 -8.06 8.95 19.16
C LYS A 293 -6.94 8.78 18.14
N LYS A 294 -7.12 9.40 16.97
CA LYS A 294 -6.14 9.40 15.86
C LYS A 294 -5.85 8.00 15.30
N PHE A 295 -6.79 7.06 15.43
CA PHE A 295 -6.64 5.73 14.85
C PHE A 295 -6.65 5.81 13.32
N ALA A 296 -5.61 5.28 12.71
CA ALA A 296 -5.56 4.91 11.29
C ALA A 296 -6.12 3.51 11.09
N ALA A 297 -6.27 3.07 9.84
CA ALA A 297 -6.79 1.74 9.53
C ALA A 297 -5.94 0.61 10.13
N ARG A 298 -4.61 0.77 10.12
CA ARG A 298 -3.66 -0.16 10.78
C ARG A 298 -3.96 -0.32 12.28
N ASP A 299 -4.31 0.75 12.98
CA ASP A 299 -4.62 0.63 14.41
C ASP A 299 -5.88 -0.23 14.65
N TYR A 300 -6.86 -0.17 13.74
CA TYR A 300 -8.04 -1.04 13.81
C TYR A 300 -7.69 -2.50 13.55
N GLU A 301 -6.75 -2.76 12.65
CA GLU A 301 -6.22 -4.11 12.42
C GLU A 301 -5.54 -4.68 13.67
N ASP A 302 -4.57 -3.97 14.26
CA ASP A 302 -3.87 -4.40 15.48
C ASP A 302 -4.87 -4.65 16.63
N VAL A 303 -5.86 -3.75 16.76
CA VAL A 303 -6.93 -3.89 17.76
C VAL A 303 -7.77 -5.14 17.51
N LEU A 304 -8.11 -5.48 16.27
CA LEU A 304 -8.83 -6.72 15.96
C LEU A 304 -8.02 -7.95 16.38
N GLN A 305 -6.76 -8.02 15.96
CA GLN A 305 -5.86 -9.15 16.21
C GLN A 305 -5.66 -9.39 17.72
N CYS A 306 -5.69 -8.34 18.52
CA CYS A 306 -5.45 -8.40 19.97
C CYS A 306 -6.73 -8.33 20.82
N SER A 307 -7.93 -8.26 20.21
CA SER A 307 -9.18 -8.06 20.95
C SER A 307 -9.60 -9.27 21.76
N PHE A 308 -9.35 -10.49 21.30
CA PHE A 308 -9.80 -11.71 21.99
C PHE A 308 -9.40 -11.75 23.49
N PRO A 309 -8.10 -11.69 23.87
CA PRO A 309 -7.71 -11.68 25.28
C PRO A 309 -8.14 -10.41 26.02
N CYS A 310 -8.36 -9.30 25.30
CA CYS A 310 -8.77 -8.04 25.91
C CYS A 310 -10.24 -8.04 26.34
N PHE A 311 -11.11 -8.71 25.59
CA PHE A 311 -12.53 -8.87 25.89
C PHE A 311 -12.86 -10.10 26.73
N ASP A 312 -11.92 -11.04 26.91
CA ASP A 312 -12.18 -12.26 27.68
C ASP A 312 -12.56 -11.99 29.15
N GLY A 313 -13.69 -12.51 29.60
CA GLY A 313 -14.29 -12.22 30.91
C GLY A 313 -14.40 -10.71 31.23
N LEU A 314 -14.70 -9.88 30.22
CA LEU A 314 -14.88 -8.44 30.42
C LEU A 314 -16.33 -8.10 30.78
N LEU A 315 -17.29 -8.78 30.16
CA LEU A 315 -18.71 -8.58 30.43
C LEU A 315 -19.11 -9.38 31.69
N PRO A 316 -20.02 -8.84 32.52
CA PRO A 316 -20.43 -9.49 33.78
C PRO A 316 -21.30 -10.72 33.54
N ASP A 317 -22.14 -10.71 32.50
CA ASP A 317 -22.95 -11.85 32.12
C ASP A 317 -22.13 -12.82 31.26
N SER A 318 -22.09 -14.10 31.65
CA SER A 318 -21.28 -15.11 30.98
C SER A 318 -21.77 -15.44 29.57
N GLN A 319 -23.07 -15.33 29.30
CA GLN A 319 -23.65 -15.64 28.00
C GLN A 319 -23.37 -14.50 27.01
N ASP A 320 -23.56 -13.25 27.42
CA ASP A 320 -23.21 -12.08 26.64
C ASP A 320 -21.69 -12.04 26.35
N ASN A 321 -20.88 -12.31 27.38
CA ASN A 321 -19.43 -12.37 27.23
C ASN A 321 -19.01 -13.45 26.21
N LYS A 322 -19.64 -14.63 26.25
CA LYS A 322 -19.38 -15.70 25.28
C LYS A 322 -19.70 -15.25 23.85
N ILE A 323 -20.87 -14.65 23.62
CA ILE A 323 -21.25 -14.17 22.28
C ILE A 323 -20.26 -13.11 21.78
N VAL A 324 -19.82 -12.19 22.63
CA VAL A 324 -18.83 -11.17 22.27
C VAL A 324 -17.50 -11.81 21.86
N ILE A 325 -16.97 -12.73 22.65
CA ILE A 325 -15.70 -13.39 22.36
C ILE A 325 -15.81 -14.25 21.10
N ASP A 326 -16.88 -15.03 20.95
CA ASP A 326 -17.14 -15.84 19.76
C ASP A 326 -17.21 -14.94 18.50
N THR A 327 -17.84 -13.77 18.60
CA THR A 327 -17.92 -12.80 17.51
C THR A 327 -16.54 -12.23 17.17
N VAL A 328 -15.75 -11.81 18.17
CA VAL A 328 -14.40 -11.28 17.99
C VAL A 328 -13.47 -12.33 17.38
N PHE A 329 -13.52 -13.57 17.89
CA PHE A 329 -12.74 -14.69 17.39
C PHE A 329 -13.09 -15.01 15.94
N THR A 330 -14.37 -15.10 15.63
CA THR A 330 -14.85 -15.39 14.27
C THR A 330 -14.43 -14.28 13.31
N TRP A 331 -14.50 -13.01 13.73
CA TRP A 331 -14.04 -11.89 12.91
C TRP A 331 -12.53 -11.94 12.67
N ALA A 332 -11.73 -12.19 13.72
CA ALA A 332 -10.28 -12.33 13.59
C ALA A 332 -9.90 -13.50 12.68
N THR A 333 -10.61 -14.64 12.80
CA THR A 333 -10.44 -15.80 11.92
C THR A 333 -10.77 -15.46 10.47
N TRP A 334 -11.93 -14.81 10.24
CA TRP A 334 -12.33 -14.35 8.91
C TRP A 334 -11.28 -13.42 8.30
N HIS A 335 -10.78 -12.46 9.08
CA HIS A 335 -9.79 -11.48 8.65
C HIS A 335 -8.45 -12.16 8.31
N ALA A 336 -8.01 -13.13 9.12
CA ALA A 336 -6.80 -13.89 8.84
C ALA A 336 -6.88 -14.64 7.50
N PHE A 337 -8.01 -15.28 7.19
CA PHE A 337 -8.22 -15.92 5.89
C PHE A 337 -8.32 -14.89 4.76
N ALA A 338 -9.07 -13.79 4.94
CA ALA A 338 -9.20 -12.76 3.90
C ALA A 338 -7.88 -12.04 3.58
N LYS A 339 -6.95 -12.01 4.54
CA LYS A 339 -5.62 -11.39 4.43
C LYS A 339 -4.51 -12.38 4.04
N ALA A 340 -4.83 -13.67 3.92
CA ALA A 340 -3.83 -14.66 3.53
C ALA A 340 -3.26 -14.33 2.15
N GLN A 341 -1.94 -14.43 2.02
CA GLN A 341 -1.21 -14.17 0.76
C GLN A 341 -1.15 -15.41 -0.14
N MET A 342 -1.73 -16.51 0.31
CA MET A 342 -1.79 -17.76 -0.45
C MET A 342 -3.07 -18.50 -0.09
N HIS A 343 -3.75 -18.99 -1.12
CA HIS A 343 -4.98 -19.76 -0.97
C HIS A 343 -4.88 -21.09 -1.71
N MET A 344 -5.41 -22.12 -1.06
CA MET A 344 -5.81 -23.39 -1.67
C MET A 344 -7.34 -23.47 -1.70
N ASP A 345 -7.91 -24.35 -2.51
CA ASP A 345 -9.36 -24.57 -2.59
C ASP A 345 -9.97 -24.81 -1.20
N SER A 346 -9.31 -25.63 -0.38
CA SER A 346 -9.73 -25.90 1.01
C SER A 346 -9.74 -24.64 1.89
N SER A 347 -8.77 -23.74 1.72
CA SER A 347 -8.73 -22.48 2.48
C SER A 347 -9.85 -21.51 2.07
N LEU A 348 -10.27 -21.55 0.80
CA LEU A 348 -11.37 -20.75 0.28
C LEU A 348 -12.72 -21.29 0.77
N GLU A 349 -12.87 -22.62 0.83
CA GLU A 349 -14.03 -23.27 1.46
C GLU A 349 -14.14 -22.88 2.94
N VAL A 350 -13.02 -22.87 3.66
CA VAL A 350 -13.00 -22.39 5.05
C VAL A 350 -13.37 -20.91 5.13
N LEU A 351 -12.81 -20.05 4.28
CA LEU A 351 -13.17 -18.62 4.26
C LEU A 351 -14.67 -18.42 3.99
N HIS A 352 -15.27 -19.19 3.08
CA HIS A 352 -16.70 -19.17 2.81
C HIS A 352 -17.53 -19.61 4.04
N GLY A 353 -17.15 -20.71 4.69
CA GLY A 353 -17.78 -21.19 5.91
C GLY A 353 -17.69 -20.18 7.06
N VAL A 354 -16.49 -19.61 7.28
CA VAL A 354 -16.23 -18.61 8.32
C VAL A 354 -16.98 -17.30 8.02
N THR A 355 -17.13 -16.90 6.75
CA THR A 355 -17.95 -15.74 6.36
C THR A 355 -19.41 -15.95 6.77
N THR A 356 -19.96 -17.14 6.53
CA THR A 356 -21.34 -17.48 6.94
C THR A 356 -21.48 -17.46 8.46
N LEU A 357 -20.49 -18.02 9.16
CA LEU A 357 -20.44 -18.02 10.62
C LEU A 357 -20.35 -16.59 11.17
N LEU A 358 -19.54 -15.72 10.58
CA LEU A 358 -19.41 -14.32 10.98
C LEU A 358 -20.75 -13.59 10.86
N GLY A 359 -21.46 -13.78 9.75
CA GLY A 359 -22.79 -13.21 9.57
C GLY A 359 -23.80 -13.69 10.61
N ASN A 360 -23.73 -14.97 11.02
CA ASN A 360 -24.56 -15.52 12.10
C ASN A 360 -24.20 -14.92 13.47
N GLN A 361 -22.91 -14.84 13.79
CA GLN A 361 -22.42 -14.28 15.05
C GLN A 361 -22.79 -12.81 15.20
N LEU A 362 -22.63 -12.01 14.13
CA LEU A 362 -23.03 -10.60 14.12
C LEU A 362 -24.52 -10.40 14.35
N ARG A 363 -25.37 -11.26 13.77
CA ARG A 363 -26.82 -11.26 14.02
C ARG A 363 -27.14 -11.65 15.47
N SER A 364 -26.50 -12.70 15.99
CA SER A 364 -26.65 -13.13 17.38
C SER A 364 -26.26 -12.03 18.36
N PHE A 365 -25.10 -11.39 18.16
CA PHE A 365 -24.65 -10.24 18.94
C PHE A 365 -25.68 -9.11 18.91
N SER A 366 -26.19 -8.74 17.74
CA SER A 366 -27.18 -7.68 17.60
C SER A 366 -28.53 -7.99 18.24
N GLN A 367 -28.95 -9.25 18.26
CA GLN A 367 -30.28 -9.66 18.74
C GLN A 367 -30.28 -10.02 20.23
N ASN A 368 -29.18 -10.58 20.74
CA ASN A 368 -29.11 -11.15 22.09
C ASN A 368 -28.31 -10.28 23.05
N VAL A 369 -27.24 -9.61 22.59
CA VAL A 369 -26.36 -8.81 23.46
C VAL A 369 -26.73 -7.33 23.43
N CYS A 370 -26.85 -6.73 22.25
CA CYS A 370 -27.12 -5.29 22.12
C CYS A 370 -28.37 -4.81 22.90
N PRO A 371 -29.51 -5.53 22.94
CA PRO A 371 -30.68 -5.09 23.69
C PRO A 371 -30.48 -5.02 25.22
N ASN A 372 -29.51 -5.77 25.75
CA ASN A 372 -29.22 -5.78 27.19
C ASN A 372 -28.54 -4.49 27.66
N PHE A 373 -28.02 -3.68 26.73
CA PHE A 373 -27.27 -2.46 27.03
C PHE A 373 -27.91 -1.24 26.36
N CYS A 374 -28.38 -0.28 27.16
CA CYS A 374 -28.83 1.01 26.64
C CYS A 374 -27.64 1.92 26.29
N THR A 375 -27.01 1.67 25.15
CA THR A 375 -25.84 2.39 24.62
C THR A 375 -26.18 3.82 24.18
N LYS A 376 -25.31 4.77 24.54
CA LYS A 376 -25.44 6.20 24.23
C LYS A 376 -24.13 6.68 23.60
N GLU A 377 -24.19 7.80 22.90
CA GLU A 377 -22.98 8.45 22.36
C GLU A 377 -21.89 8.63 23.42
N LEU A 378 -20.64 8.39 22.99
CA LEU A 378 -19.45 8.69 23.76
C LEU A 378 -19.35 10.21 23.98
N PRO A 379 -18.73 10.66 25.09
CA PRO A 379 -18.49 12.08 25.31
C PRO A 379 -17.75 12.77 24.15
N SER A 380 -16.84 12.06 23.48
CA SER A 380 -16.14 12.53 22.28
C SER A 380 -17.07 12.69 21.07
N GLU A 381 -18.01 11.76 20.87
CA GLU A 381 -19.02 11.84 19.80
C GLU A 381 -19.98 13.00 20.04
N THR A 382 -20.46 13.17 21.27
CA THR A 382 -21.30 14.31 21.64
C THR A 382 -20.55 15.64 21.47
N ALA A 383 -19.26 15.70 21.85
CA ALA A 383 -18.44 16.89 21.63
C ALA A 383 -18.23 17.19 20.14
N ALA A 384 -17.98 16.17 19.31
CA ALA A 384 -17.86 16.32 17.86
C ALA A 384 -19.18 16.77 17.23
N GLN A 385 -20.32 16.24 17.67
CA GLN A 385 -21.64 16.65 17.20
C GLN A 385 -21.93 18.10 17.60
N VAL A 386 -21.61 18.51 18.83
CA VAL A 386 -21.72 19.91 19.27
C VAL A 386 -20.82 20.82 18.44
N GLN A 387 -19.58 20.42 18.14
CA GLN A 387 -18.70 21.18 17.25
C GLN A 387 -19.25 21.29 15.83
N GLN A 388 -19.80 20.21 15.26
CA GLN A 388 -20.45 20.24 13.95
C GLN A 388 -21.69 21.14 13.95
N LEU A 389 -22.51 21.08 15.00
CA LEU A 389 -23.66 21.98 15.18
C LEU A 389 -23.19 23.43 15.28
N ILE A 390 -22.15 23.73 16.06
CA ILE A 390 -21.57 25.08 16.16
C ILE A 390 -21.04 25.56 14.81
N CYS A 391 -20.35 24.71 14.05
CA CYS A 391 -19.88 25.02 12.69
C CYS A 391 -21.04 25.25 11.71
N THR A 392 -22.14 24.53 11.86
CA THR A 392 -23.33 24.67 10.99
C THR A 392 -24.15 25.92 11.35
N VAL A 393 -24.29 26.21 12.65
CA VAL A 393 -25.04 27.36 13.20
C VAL A 393 -24.33 28.70 12.95
N LYS A 394 -23.02 28.72 12.70
CA LYS A 394 -22.33 29.91 12.16
C LYS A 394 -22.91 30.41 10.82
N THR A 395 -23.78 29.63 10.17
CA THR A 395 -24.44 29.94 8.90
C THR A 395 -25.97 30.14 9.02
N ALA A 396 -26.58 29.96 10.19
CA ALA A 396 -28.04 30.13 10.37
C ALA A 396 -28.39 30.59 11.79
N VAL A 397 -29.06 31.73 11.87
CA VAL A 397 -29.51 32.38 13.12
C VAL A 397 -30.64 31.57 13.78
N THR A 398 -30.47 31.32 15.08
CA THR A 398 -31.43 30.79 16.07
C THR A 398 -32.11 29.44 15.80
N SER A 399 -31.63 28.40 16.50
CA SER A 399 -32.52 27.40 17.10
C SER A 399 -31.93 26.89 18.42
N THR A 400 -32.66 27.10 19.52
CA THR A 400 -32.35 26.60 20.87
C THR A 400 -32.92 25.18 21.02
N GLY A 401 -32.24 24.20 20.46
CA GLY A 401 -32.51 22.78 20.70
C GLY A 401 -31.47 22.20 21.66
N GLY A 402 -31.90 21.72 22.84
CA GLY A 402 -31.02 21.05 23.79
C GLY A 402 -30.35 19.80 23.20
N VAL A 403 -29.09 19.55 23.58
CA VAL A 403 -28.32 18.37 23.14
C VAL A 403 -28.86 17.13 23.88
N PHE A 404 -29.80 16.42 23.27
CA PHE A 404 -30.23 15.11 23.75
C PHE A 404 -29.14 14.08 23.44
N LYS A 405 -28.70 13.30 24.44
CA LYS A 405 -27.78 12.17 24.21
C LYS A 405 -28.51 11.12 23.37
N LEU A 406 -28.14 11.00 22.10
CA LEU A 406 -28.74 10.04 21.18
C LEU A 406 -28.44 8.60 21.64
N ILE A 407 -29.44 7.72 21.58
CA ILE A 407 -29.24 6.27 21.73
C ILE A 407 -28.49 5.78 20.50
N LYS A 408 -27.45 4.97 20.69
CA LYS A 408 -26.66 4.38 19.60
C LYS A 408 -26.91 2.88 19.49
N SER A 409 -27.70 2.47 18.51
CA SER A 409 -27.87 1.06 18.17
C SER A 409 -26.76 0.58 17.22
N PHE A 410 -26.43 -0.71 17.32
CA PHE A 410 -25.55 -1.35 16.34
C PHE A 410 -26.29 -1.52 15.01
N ASN A 411 -25.74 -0.98 13.93
CA ASN A 411 -26.35 -1.08 12.61
C ASN A 411 -25.66 -2.18 11.78
N LEU A 412 -26.32 -3.31 11.64
CA LEU A 412 -25.88 -4.39 10.77
C LEU A 412 -26.14 -4.14 9.28
N LYS A 413 -27.12 -3.31 8.95
CA LYS A 413 -27.60 -3.04 7.58
C LYS A 413 -26.70 -2.03 6.87
N THR A 414 -25.39 -2.25 6.90
CA THR A 414 -24.42 -1.42 6.18
C THR A 414 -23.83 -2.22 5.03
N TYR A 415 -23.54 -1.54 3.92
CA TYR A 415 -22.86 -2.16 2.78
C TYR A 415 -21.57 -2.86 3.21
N LYS A 416 -20.79 -2.26 4.12
CA LYS A 416 -19.50 -2.79 4.56
C LYS A 416 -19.62 -4.20 5.16
N ASN A 417 -20.66 -4.45 5.96
CA ASN A 417 -20.91 -5.77 6.52
C ASN A 417 -21.38 -6.78 5.46
N HIS A 418 -22.20 -6.34 4.51
CA HIS A 418 -22.69 -7.20 3.43
C HIS A 418 -21.64 -7.50 2.36
N ALA A 419 -20.62 -6.65 2.23
CA ALA A 419 -19.51 -6.83 1.30
C ALA A 419 -18.45 -7.83 1.79
N LEU A 420 -18.52 -8.32 3.04
CA LEU A 420 -17.54 -9.26 3.60
C LEU A 420 -17.57 -10.62 2.87
N SER A 421 -18.71 -11.03 2.34
CA SER A 421 -18.76 -12.24 1.52
C SER A 421 -17.99 -12.11 0.21
N ASN A 422 -17.78 -10.88 -0.26
CA ASN A 422 -17.20 -10.66 -1.57
C ASN A 422 -15.75 -11.14 -1.71
N TYR A 423 -15.02 -11.20 -0.61
CA TYR A 423 -13.64 -11.68 -0.62
C TYR A 423 -13.56 -13.15 -1.06
N VAL A 424 -14.58 -13.97 -0.78
CA VAL A 424 -14.60 -15.39 -1.17
C VAL A 424 -14.48 -15.57 -2.68
N TRP A 425 -15.11 -14.69 -3.47
CA TRP A 425 -15.08 -14.77 -4.93
C TRP A 425 -14.11 -13.79 -5.59
N CYS A 426 -13.79 -12.67 -4.93
CA CYS A 426 -12.76 -11.76 -5.42
C CYS A 426 -11.38 -12.44 -5.42
N ILE A 427 -11.05 -13.21 -4.39
CA ILE A 427 -9.71 -13.81 -4.24
C ILE A 427 -9.37 -14.78 -5.39
N PRO A 428 -10.23 -15.74 -5.77
CA PRO A 428 -9.98 -16.60 -6.93
C PRO A 428 -9.85 -15.85 -8.26
N LYS A 429 -10.53 -14.70 -8.39
CA LYS A 429 -10.61 -13.95 -9.65
C LYS A 429 -9.50 -12.91 -9.83
N PHE A 430 -9.07 -12.28 -8.74
CA PHE A 430 -8.14 -11.14 -8.76
C PHE A 430 -6.87 -11.36 -7.94
N SER A 431 -6.62 -12.59 -7.50
CA SER A 431 -5.56 -12.93 -6.53
C SER A 431 -5.88 -12.49 -5.11
N THR A 432 -4.90 -12.67 -4.21
CA THR A 432 -4.96 -12.33 -2.79
C THR A 432 -5.14 -10.83 -2.56
N SER A 433 -5.73 -10.47 -1.41
CA SER A 433 -6.19 -9.08 -1.14
C SER A 433 -5.09 -8.04 -1.05
N ASP A 434 -3.85 -8.46 -0.82
CA ASP A 434 -2.64 -7.62 -0.86
C ASP A 434 -2.30 -7.13 -2.28
N SER A 435 -2.70 -7.87 -3.32
CA SER A 435 -2.45 -7.50 -4.73
C SER A 435 -3.21 -6.24 -5.16
N TYR A 436 -4.33 -5.93 -4.50
CA TYR A 436 -5.19 -4.80 -4.84
C TYR A 436 -5.59 -3.95 -3.62
N SER A 437 -4.84 -4.06 -2.52
CA SER A 437 -5.07 -3.26 -1.34
C SER A 437 -4.61 -1.81 -1.56
N THR A 438 -5.45 -0.87 -1.13
CA THR A 438 -5.09 0.56 -1.08
C THR A 438 -4.08 0.87 0.02
N GLN A 439 -3.73 -0.10 0.87
CA GLN A 439 -2.75 0.06 1.95
C GLN A 439 -1.38 0.50 1.43
N ILE A 440 -0.96 0.04 0.23
CA ILE A 440 0.31 0.44 -0.38
C ILE A 440 0.29 1.95 -0.69
N GLY A 441 -0.77 2.44 -1.32
CA GLY A 441 -0.96 3.86 -1.60
C GLY A 441 -1.04 4.71 -0.31
N GLU A 442 -1.73 4.20 0.71
CA GLU A 442 -1.82 4.88 2.02
C GLU A 442 -0.46 5.00 2.71
N GLN A 443 0.42 4.00 2.56
CA GLN A 443 1.79 4.07 3.09
C GLN A 443 2.61 5.17 2.41
N GLU A 444 2.40 5.45 1.13
CA GLU A 444 3.08 6.57 0.45
C GLU A 444 2.65 7.94 0.98
N HIS A 445 1.44 8.06 1.56
CA HIS A 445 1.07 9.29 2.28
C HIS A 445 2.02 9.58 3.46
N HIS A 446 2.73 8.58 4.01
CA HIS A 446 3.75 8.83 5.03
C HIS A 446 4.91 9.64 4.47
N HIS A 447 5.41 9.30 3.28
CA HIS A 447 6.46 10.06 2.61
C HIS A 447 5.98 11.49 2.32
N VAL A 448 4.76 11.65 1.81
CA VAL A 448 4.17 12.98 1.55
C VAL A 448 4.05 13.80 2.84
N LYS A 449 3.58 13.20 3.94
CA LYS A 449 3.47 13.85 5.26
C LYS A 449 4.85 14.23 5.82
N LEU A 450 5.86 13.38 5.64
CA LEU A 450 7.24 13.67 6.00
C LEU A 450 7.77 14.86 5.21
N PHE A 451 7.61 14.88 3.89
CA PHE A 451 8.00 16.03 3.07
C PHE A 451 7.23 17.28 3.44
N TYR A 452 5.92 17.18 3.67
CA TYR A 452 5.08 18.30 4.11
C TYR A 452 5.62 18.94 5.39
N SER A 453 6.07 18.13 6.35
CA SER A 453 6.67 18.61 7.61
C SER A 453 7.95 19.43 7.39
N HIS A 454 8.66 19.18 6.28
CA HIS A 454 9.86 19.90 5.86
C HIS A 454 9.57 21.11 4.95
N THR A 455 8.31 21.39 4.64
CA THR A 455 7.91 22.59 3.88
C THR A 455 7.59 23.77 4.78
N ASN A 456 7.57 24.98 4.21
CA ASN A 456 7.05 26.16 4.91
C ASN A 456 5.50 26.22 4.97
N LYS A 457 4.81 25.15 4.53
CA LYS A 457 3.34 24.99 4.47
C LYS A 457 2.59 25.96 3.55
N ARG A 458 3.29 26.80 2.78
CA ARG A 458 2.71 27.74 1.78
C ARG A 458 3.00 27.26 0.37
N GLY A 459 1.98 26.98 -0.44
CA GLY A 459 2.20 26.43 -1.78
C GLY A 459 3.04 25.15 -1.76
N HIS A 460 2.76 24.27 -0.79
CA HIS A 460 3.63 23.16 -0.39
C HIS A 460 3.78 22.09 -1.47
N VAL A 461 2.86 21.97 -2.42
CA VAL A 461 2.90 20.97 -3.51
C VAL A 461 4.21 21.03 -4.28
N LYS A 462 4.64 22.23 -4.71
CA LYS A 462 5.91 22.43 -5.42
C LYS A 462 7.11 22.05 -4.54
N GLN A 463 7.07 22.38 -3.25
CA GLN A 463 8.16 22.09 -2.32
C GLN A 463 8.29 20.57 -2.07
N ILE A 464 7.17 19.86 -1.93
CA ILE A 464 7.15 18.40 -1.81
C ILE A 464 7.74 17.76 -3.06
N ALA A 465 7.32 18.19 -4.25
CA ALA A 465 7.86 17.69 -5.51
C ALA A 465 9.39 17.89 -5.61
N MET A 466 9.91 19.05 -5.20
CA MET A 466 11.35 19.30 -5.16
C MET A 466 12.07 18.38 -4.14
N LEU A 467 11.47 18.15 -2.97
CA LEU A 467 12.07 17.26 -1.96
C LEU A 467 12.11 15.80 -2.42
N GLU A 468 11.06 15.32 -3.09
CA GLU A 468 11.01 14.00 -3.71
C GLU A 468 12.09 13.85 -4.79
N GLN A 469 12.22 14.86 -5.66
CA GLN A 469 13.24 14.89 -6.72
C GLN A 469 14.66 14.85 -6.14
N ARG A 470 14.93 15.63 -5.10
CA ARG A 470 16.23 15.62 -4.39
C ARG A 470 16.53 14.24 -3.79
N LYS A 471 15.56 13.61 -3.12
CA LYS A 471 15.72 12.26 -2.54
C LYS A 471 16.07 11.25 -3.63
N ARG A 472 15.34 11.24 -4.74
CA ARG A 472 15.58 10.33 -5.87
C ARG A 472 16.98 10.54 -6.49
N ARG A 473 17.40 11.79 -6.69
CA ARG A 473 18.73 12.11 -7.22
C ARG A 473 19.86 11.61 -6.33
N LEU A 474 19.74 11.82 -5.02
CA LEU A 474 20.73 11.31 -4.07
C LEU A 474 20.81 9.78 -4.08
N GLN A 475 19.68 9.09 -4.20
CA GLN A 475 19.65 7.63 -4.34
C GLN A 475 20.32 7.16 -5.63
N GLN A 476 20.11 7.84 -6.76
CA GLN A 476 20.77 7.52 -8.02
C GLN A 476 22.29 7.74 -7.95
N ILE A 477 22.74 8.86 -7.40
CA ILE A 477 24.18 9.14 -7.21
C ILE A 477 24.81 8.05 -6.34
N LEU A 478 24.13 7.65 -5.26
CA LEU A 478 24.59 6.58 -4.39
C LEU A 478 24.68 5.25 -5.13
N ALA A 479 23.66 4.87 -5.91
CA ALA A 479 23.67 3.64 -6.69
C ALA A 479 24.79 3.62 -7.73
N GLN A 480 25.01 4.72 -8.46
CA GLN A 480 26.12 4.86 -9.41
C GLN A 480 27.49 4.79 -8.73
N TRP A 481 27.61 5.33 -7.52
CA TRP A 481 28.86 5.27 -6.78
C TRP A 481 29.15 3.85 -6.30
N ILE A 482 28.14 3.15 -5.76
CA ILE A 482 28.23 1.74 -5.38
C ILE A 482 28.61 0.87 -6.59
N SER A 483 28.00 1.09 -7.75
CA SER A 483 28.34 0.32 -8.96
C SER A 483 29.77 0.57 -9.42
N LYS A 484 30.24 1.82 -9.40
CA LYS A 484 31.65 2.17 -9.70
C LYS A 484 32.62 1.51 -8.73
N LEU A 485 32.29 1.43 -7.44
CA LEU A 485 33.11 0.74 -6.46
C LEU A 485 33.17 -0.77 -6.73
N LYS A 486 32.04 -1.39 -7.05
CA LYS A 486 31.99 -2.82 -7.45
C LYS A 486 32.82 -3.09 -8.70
N VAL A 487 32.75 -2.22 -9.72
CA VAL A 487 33.57 -2.33 -10.95
C VAL A 487 35.05 -2.16 -10.66
N LYS A 488 35.43 -1.20 -9.81
CA LYS A 488 36.83 -1.01 -9.39
C LYS A 488 37.38 -2.25 -8.68
N SER A 489 36.61 -2.85 -7.77
CA SER A 489 36.98 -4.11 -7.10
C SER A 489 37.16 -5.26 -8.12
N LYS A 490 36.20 -5.44 -9.06
CA LYS A 490 36.30 -6.45 -10.12
C LYS A 490 37.48 -6.26 -11.08
N MET A 491 37.88 -5.02 -11.40
CA MET A 491 39.03 -4.77 -12.28
C MET A 491 40.39 -5.08 -11.60
N THR A 492 40.47 -5.02 -10.27
CA THR A 492 41.66 -5.39 -9.50
C THR A 492 41.75 -6.88 -9.17
N ALA A 493 40.63 -7.61 -9.24
CA ALA A 493 40.55 -9.01 -8.84
C ALA A 493 40.35 -9.93 -10.06
N SER A 494 41.35 -10.04 -10.95
CA SER A 494 41.40 -11.24 -11.79
C SER A 494 41.85 -12.41 -10.91
N PRO A 495 41.12 -13.53 -10.86
CA PRO A 495 41.56 -14.71 -10.11
C PRO A 495 42.77 -15.41 -10.76
N ARG A 496 43.24 -14.93 -11.92
CA ARG A 496 44.39 -15.48 -12.63
C ARG A 496 45.67 -14.72 -12.26
N ILE A 497 46.68 -15.48 -11.84
CA ILE A 497 48.04 -15.00 -11.67
C ILE A 497 48.54 -14.44 -13.01
N SER A 498 49.15 -13.25 -12.97
CA SER A 498 49.70 -12.61 -14.16
C SER A 498 50.78 -13.50 -14.79
N PRO A 499 50.90 -13.61 -16.13
CA PRO A 499 51.92 -14.44 -16.77
C PRO A 499 53.36 -14.09 -16.34
N ASN A 500 53.59 -12.84 -15.93
CA ASN A 500 54.88 -12.29 -15.51
C ASN A 500 55.20 -12.51 -14.03
N GLU A 501 54.26 -13.02 -13.23
CA GLU A 501 54.48 -13.33 -11.83
C GLU A 501 55.35 -14.59 -11.67
N ARG A 502 56.20 -14.61 -10.64
CA ARG A 502 57.17 -15.68 -10.38
C ARG A 502 56.47 -16.87 -9.73
N ASP A 503 55.75 -17.61 -10.55
CA ASP A 503 55.09 -18.86 -10.17
C ASP A 503 55.59 -20.01 -11.07
N PRO A 504 56.73 -20.65 -10.73
CA PRO A 504 57.38 -21.61 -11.61
C PRO A 504 56.55 -22.89 -11.74
N LEU A 505 56.24 -23.27 -12.97
CA LEU A 505 55.59 -24.54 -13.27
C LEU A 505 56.62 -25.69 -13.20
N PRO A 506 56.28 -26.85 -12.61
CA PRO A 506 57.17 -28.02 -12.56
C PRO A 506 57.40 -28.60 -13.95
N GLU A 507 58.52 -29.25 -14.26
CA GLU A 507 58.69 -29.92 -15.57
C GLU A 507 57.62 -31.02 -15.75
N GLY A 508 56.75 -30.90 -16.77
CA GLY A 508 55.63 -31.81 -17.05
C GLY A 508 55.82 -32.58 -18.36
N GLN A 509 55.13 -33.73 -18.51
CA GLN A 509 55.13 -34.47 -19.77
C GLN A 509 54.12 -33.85 -20.75
N PRO A 510 54.38 -33.88 -22.07
CA PRO A 510 53.45 -33.34 -23.07
C PRO A 510 52.06 -34.03 -23.08
N GLU A 511 51.95 -35.21 -22.48
CA GLU A 511 50.68 -35.95 -22.36
C GLU A 511 49.81 -35.49 -21.18
N ASP A 512 50.34 -34.69 -20.25
CA ASP A 512 49.59 -34.23 -19.08
C ASP A 512 48.56 -33.17 -19.48
N HIS A 513 47.30 -33.35 -19.06
CA HIS A 513 46.20 -32.45 -19.47
C HIS A 513 46.27 -31.05 -18.82
N TYR A 514 46.90 -30.96 -17.64
CA TYR A 514 47.10 -29.70 -16.91
C TYR A 514 48.42 -29.73 -16.14
N GLN A 515 49.16 -28.63 -16.17
CA GLN A 515 50.35 -28.44 -15.35
C GLN A 515 50.12 -27.28 -14.37
N MET A 516 50.16 -27.56 -13.07
CA MET A 516 49.91 -26.56 -12.02
C MET A 516 51.16 -26.27 -11.21
N SER A 517 51.36 -25.00 -10.83
CA SER A 517 52.44 -24.63 -9.89
C SER A 517 52.22 -25.21 -8.49
N LEU A 518 53.32 -25.51 -7.80
CA LEU A 518 53.33 -25.96 -6.40
C LEU A 518 53.52 -24.82 -5.39
N SER A 519 53.71 -23.59 -5.86
CA SER A 519 53.94 -22.41 -5.00
C SER A 519 52.69 -22.03 -4.21
N ARG A 520 52.85 -21.68 -2.93
CA ARG A 520 51.78 -21.13 -2.07
C ARG A 520 51.88 -19.61 -1.90
N SER A 521 52.56 -18.93 -2.83
CA SER A 521 52.91 -17.51 -2.68
C SER A 521 51.73 -16.55 -2.86
N TYR A 522 50.58 -17.04 -3.32
CA TYR A 522 49.39 -16.25 -3.63
C TYR A 522 48.16 -16.74 -2.84
N PRO A 523 48.11 -16.47 -1.52
CA PRO A 523 46.96 -16.80 -0.69
C PRO A 523 45.78 -15.88 -1.01
N LEU A 524 44.59 -16.44 -1.03
CA LEU A 524 43.32 -15.77 -1.26
C LEU A 524 42.38 -16.11 -0.11
N ASN A 525 41.99 -15.10 0.65
CA ASN A 525 41.07 -15.26 1.78
C ASN A 525 39.65 -15.53 1.26
N LEU A 526 39.10 -16.68 1.65
CA LEU A 526 37.86 -17.20 1.10
C LEU A 526 36.67 -16.26 1.35
N HIS A 527 36.56 -15.71 2.56
CA HIS A 527 35.45 -14.82 2.93
C HIS A 527 35.50 -13.47 2.22
N HIS A 528 36.70 -12.88 2.09
CA HIS A 528 36.87 -11.63 1.37
C HIS A 528 36.54 -11.81 -0.12
N TRP A 529 37.04 -12.88 -0.74
CA TRP A 529 36.77 -13.17 -2.14
C TRP A 529 35.29 -13.43 -2.42
N LEU A 530 34.58 -14.11 -1.52
CA LEU A 530 33.13 -14.30 -1.65
C LEU A 530 32.36 -12.99 -1.54
N ALA A 531 32.76 -12.11 -0.62
CA ALA A 531 32.16 -10.78 -0.49
C ALA A 531 32.40 -9.92 -1.76
N ASP A 532 33.57 -10.03 -2.39
CA ASP A 532 33.88 -9.32 -3.63
C ASP A 532 33.09 -9.86 -4.85
N ASN A 533 32.63 -11.11 -4.79
CA ASN A 533 31.85 -11.76 -5.84
C ASN A 533 30.35 -11.89 -5.50
N ASP A 534 29.86 -11.12 -4.52
CA ASP A 534 28.46 -11.11 -4.10
C ASP A 534 27.51 -10.77 -5.27
N GLY A 535 26.58 -11.68 -5.54
CA GLY A 535 25.65 -11.62 -6.67
C GLY A 535 26.03 -12.45 -7.92
N ASP A 536 27.17 -13.15 -7.92
CA ASP A 536 27.47 -14.17 -8.92
C ASP A 536 26.82 -15.52 -8.52
N LEU A 537 25.99 -16.09 -9.39
CA LEU A 537 25.32 -17.38 -9.14
C LEU A 537 26.33 -18.52 -8.92
N ALA A 538 27.56 -18.41 -9.44
CA ALA A 538 28.60 -19.41 -9.26
C ALA A 538 29.17 -19.45 -7.83
N VAL A 539 29.02 -18.37 -7.05
CA VAL A 539 29.53 -18.31 -5.66
C VAL A 539 28.44 -18.52 -4.60
N GLU A 540 27.19 -18.73 -5.02
CA GLU A 540 26.09 -19.10 -4.12
C GLU A 540 26.39 -20.45 -3.45
N ASP A 541 26.37 -20.48 -2.11
CA ASP A 541 26.74 -21.63 -1.29
C ASP A 541 28.15 -22.21 -1.59
N PHE A 542 29.09 -21.37 -2.01
CA PHE A 542 30.43 -21.82 -2.40
C PHE A 542 31.18 -22.57 -1.29
N ILE A 543 31.18 -22.07 -0.05
CA ILE A 543 31.90 -22.73 1.06
C ILE A 543 31.33 -24.12 1.34
N PRO A 544 30.00 -24.32 1.53
CA PRO A 544 29.41 -25.65 1.63
C PRO A 544 29.80 -26.59 0.47
N LYS A 545 29.65 -26.13 -0.77
CA LYS A 545 29.95 -26.92 -1.99
C LYS A 545 31.43 -27.31 -2.07
N LEU A 546 32.33 -26.39 -1.72
CA LEU A 546 33.78 -26.64 -1.68
C LEU A 546 34.12 -27.69 -0.61
N LYS A 547 33.58 -27.57 0.60
CA LYS A 547 33.82 -28.53 1.67
C LYS A 547 33.28 -29.93 1.32
N GLU A 548 32.10 -30.00 0.70
CA GLU A 548 31.53 -31.24 0.19
C GLU A 548 32.44 -31.89 -0.86
N HIS A 549 32.93 -31.12 -1.83
CA HIS A 549 33.85 -31.62 -2.85
C HIS A 549 35.14 -32.19 -2.24
N ILE A 550 35.76 -31.47 -1.30
CA ILE A 550 36.99 -31.91 -0.64
C ILE A 550 36.72 -33.17 0.21
N LEU A 551 35.60 -33.25 0.93
CA LEU A 551 35.23 -34.43 1.71
C LEU A 551 35.08 -35.67 0.84
N ARG A 552 34.41 -35.54 -0.31
CA ARG A 552 34.25 -36.65 -1.28
C ARG A 552 35.60 -37.13 -1.84
N LEU A 553 36.58 -36.24 -2.00
CA LEU A 553 37.93 -36.59 -2.46
C LEU A 553 38.80 -37.22 -1.37
N LEU A 554 38.72 -36.75 -0.13
CA LEU A 554 39.53 -37.27 0.97
C LEU A 554 38.99 -38.58 1.54
N VAL A 555 37.68 -38.79 1.48
CA VAL A 555 37.01 -39.98 2.01
C VAL A 555 36.60 -40.87 0.83
N ASN A 556 37.48 -41.79 0.43
CA ASN A 556 37.31 -42.79 -0.64
C ASN A 556 36.12 -43.79 -0.46
N LYS A 557 35.12 -43.48 0.38
CA LYS A 557 33.99 -44.34 0.73
C LYS A 557 32.61 -43.69 0.57
N ILE A 558 32.53 -42.44 0.10
CA ILE A 558 31.24 -41.73 -0.10
C ILE A 558 30.88 -41.82 -1.58
N SER A 559 29.76 -42.49 -1.90
CA SER A 559 29.26 -42.57 -3.28
C SER A 559 28.70 -41.23 -3.72
N THR A 560 28.59 -41.01 -5.03
CA THR A 560 28.06 -39.75 -5.60
C THR A 560 26.64 -39.41 -5.17
N GLU A 561 25.88 -40.42 -4.69
CA GLU A 561 24.46 -40.36 -4.32
C GLU A 561 24.22 -40.22 -2.79
N ASP A 562 25.26 -40.27 -1.95
CA ASP A 562 25.09 -40.15 -0.50
C ASP A 562 24.98 -38.67 -0.06
N GLU A 563 23.96 -38.33 0.72
CA GLU A 563 23.81 -36.98 1.30
C GLU A 563 24.85 -36.74 2.41
N ILE A 564 25.67 -35.70 2.25
CA ILE A 564 26.66 -35.29 3.26
C ILE A 564 25.95 -34.48 4.35
N THR A 565 26.09 -34.93 5.60
CA THR A 565 25.48 -34.27 6.75
C THR A 565 26.23 -33.00 7.16
N SER A 566 25.50 -32.01 7.72
CA SER A 566 26.09 -30.76 8.23
C SER A 566 27.15 -30.96 9.31
N GLU A 567 27.07 -32.06 10.07
CA GLU A 567 28.06 -32.45 11.08
C GLU A 567 29.38 -32.89 10.44
N GLN A 568 29.33 -33.62 9.33
CA GLN A 568 30.51 -33.99 8.54
C GLN A 568 31.18 -32.76 7.91
N LEU A 569 30.39 -31.81 7.39
CA LEU A 569 30.91 -30.53 6.85
C LEU A 569 31.57 -29.65 7.93
N SER A 570 31.09 -29.73 9.17
CA SER A 570 31.64 -28.98 10.29
C SER A 570 33.00 -29.51 10.75
N ASN A 571 33.29 -30.79 10.52
CA ASN A 571 34.57 -31.42 10.85
C ASN A 571 35.70 -31.10 9.86
N LEU A 572 35.38 -30.54 8.68
CA LEU A 572 36.37 -30.09 7.71
C LEU A 572 36.71 -28.62 7.93
N HIS A 573 37.97 -28.35 8.26
CA HIS A 573 38.51 -27.02 8.46
C HIS A 573 39.52 -26.67 7.36
N ILE A 574 39.31 -25.54 6.68
CA ILE A 574 40.28 -24.96 5.77
C ILE A 574 41.23 -24.12 6.63
N ILE A 575 42.53 -24.42 6.55
CA ILE A 575 43.53 -23.74 7.39
C ILE A 575 43.59 -22.25 7.00
N ASP A 576 43.47 -21.39 8.01
CA ASP A 576 43.46 -19.93 7.89
C ASP A 576 42.38 -19.35 6.94
N ASP A 577 41.37 -20.14 6.55
CA ASP A 577 40.37 -19.78 5.53
C ASP A 577 40.98 -19.28 4.20
N HIS A 578 42.16 -19.80 3.84
CA HIS A 578 42.85 -19.46 2.60
C HIS A 578 42.78 -20.59 1.57
N ILE A 579 42.58 -20.20 0.32
CA ILE A 579 42.89 -21.01 -0.86
C ILE A 579 44.03 -20.33 -1.63
N PHE A 580 44.73 -21.07 -2.48
CA PHE A 580 45.88 -20.54 -3.22
C PHE A 580 45.57 -20.45 -4.71
N CYS A 581 45.87 -19.31 -5.30
CA CYS A 581 45.88 -19.19 -6.75
C CYS A 581 47.18 -19.83 -7.28
N HIS A 582 47.07 -20.60 -8.36
CA HIS A 582 48.22 -21.21 -9.03
C HIS A 582 48.19 -20.87 -10.52
N LYS A 583 49.38 -20.69 -11.11
CA LYS A 583 49.54 -20.68 -12.55
C LYS A 583 49.25 -22.09 -13.07
N VAL A 584 48.43 -22.16 -14.11
CA VAL A 584 48.05 -23.41 -14.78
C VAL A 584 48.37 -23.26 -16.27
N LEU A 585 48.91 -24.31 -16.89
CA LEU A 585 49.17 -24.40 -18.32
C LEU A 585 48.43 -25.59 -18.93
#